data_AF-F5CEN8-F1
#
_entry.id   AF-F5CEN8-F1
#
_cell.length_a   1.000
_cell.length_b   1.000
_cell.length_c   1.000
_cell.angle_alpha   90.00
_cell.angle_beta   90.00
_cell.angle_gamma   90.00
#
_symmetry.space_group_name_H-M   'P 1'
#
loop_
_entity.id
_entity.type
_entity.pdbx_description
1 polymer ?
#
loop_
_entity_poly.entity_id
_entity_poly.type
_entity_poly.pdbx_seq_one_letter_code
_entity_poly.pdbx_strand_id
1 'polypeptide(L)'
;MESKALLALALWLCVETRAASVGFSSVSLDPPRLSIQKDILTVMANTTLQITCRGQRDLHWLWPNNQSSSEKRVEVTDCSDGFFCKMLTISEVIGNDTGAYKCFYQDTDMGSVVYVYVQDYRSPFIASVSDQHEVVYITENKNKTVVIPCLGTVSDLNVSLCARYPEKRFVPDGNRISWDSKKGFSIPSYMISYAGVV
;
A
#
# COMPACT_ATOMS: atom_id res chain seq x y z
N MET A 1 -18.99 8.44 78.38
CA MET A 1 -19.62 9.48 77.53
C MET A 1 -18.93 10.79 77.88
N GLU A 2 -18.08 11.41 77.09
CA GLU A 2 -17.69 11.30 75.69
C GLU A 2 -16.24 11.83 75.61
N SER A 3 -15.45 11.22 74.72
CA SER A 3 -14.00 11.36 74.61
C SER A 3 -13.61 12.65 73.87
N LYS A 4 -12.64 13.42 74.39
CA LYS A 4 -12.02 14.54 73.67
C LYS A 4 -10.95 13.99 72.72
N ALA A 5 -11.25 13.97 71.43
CA ALA A 5 -10.28 13.60 70.40
C ALA A 5 -9.31 14.77 70.13
N LEU A 6 -8.02 14.54 70.41
CA LEU A 6 -6.93 15.42 70.02
C LEU A 6 -6.48 15.06 68.59
N LEU A 7 -6.61 16.01 67.67
CA LEU A 7 -6.15 15.91 66.29
C LEU A 7 -4.61 16.04 66.26
N ALA A 8 -3.90 14.96 65.95
CA ALA A 8 -2.49 14.97 65.64
C ALA A 8 -2.29 15.02 64.11
N LEU A 9 -1.80 16.16 63.61
CA LEU A 9 -1.37 16.34 62.22
C LEU A 9 0.03 15.74 62.04
N ALA A 10 0.12 14.60 61.35
CA ALA A 10 1.39 14.01 60.93
C ALA A 10 1.83 14.63 59.59
N LEU A 11 2.85 15.50 59.64
CA LEU A 11 3.55 16.01 58.46
C LEU A 11 4.52 14.93 57.95
N TRP A 12 4.23 14.34 56.79
CA TRP A 12 5.18 13.49 56.06
C TRP A 12 6.10 14.37 55.20
N LEU A 13 7.38 14.43 55.55
CA LEU A 13 8.43 14.95 54.70
C LEU A 13 8.78 13.87 53.65
N CYS A 14 8.28 14.04 52.42
CA CYS A 14 8.79 13.29 51.27
C CYS A 14 10.18 13.84 50.90
N VAL A 15 11.24 13.11 51.23
CA VAL A 15 12.59 13.39 50.72
C VAL A 15 12.65 12.96 49.26
N GLU A 16 12.97 13.93 48.41
CA GLU A 16 13.05 13.83 46.96
C GLU A 16 14.34 13.09 46.57
N THR A 17 14.23 11.83 46.14
CA THR A 17 15.34 11.15 45.46
C THR A 17 15.20 11.39 43.96
N ARG A 18 15.87 12.43 43.47
CA ARG A 18 16.07 12.61 42.03
C ARG A 18 17.05 11.54 41.54
N ALA A 19 16.51 10.39 41.15
CA ALA A 19 17.25 9.46 40.30
C ALA A 19 17.50 10.20 38.97
N ALA A 20 18.76 10.54 38.70
CA ALA A 20 19.17 10.94 37.37
C ALA A 20 18.98 9.73 36.46
N SER A 21 17.86 9.69 35.74
CA SER A 21 17.70 8.79 34.62
C SER A 21 18.77 9.18 33.60
N VAL A 22 19.81 8.35 33.51
CA VAL A 22 20.69 8.34 32.35
C VAL A 22 19.78 7.99 31.18
N GLY A 23 19.34 9.02 30.46
CA GLY A 23 18.56 8.86 29.26
C GLY A 23 19.41 8.07 28.28
N PHE A 24 19.09 6.79 28.12
CA PHE A 24 19.56 6.03 26.96
C PHE A 24 19.12 6.85 25.75
N SER A 25 20.09 7.31 24.96
CA SER A 25 19.81 7.86 23.65
C SER A 25 19.07 6.76 22.88
N SER A 26 17.74 6.86 22.76
CA SER A 26 17.00 5.99 21.88
C SER A 26 17.54 6.27 20.49
N VAL A 27 18.38 5.38 19.97
CA VAL A 27 18.82 5.39 18.58
C VAL A 27 17.55 5.31 17.76
N SER A 28 17.13 6.45 17.20
CA SER A 28 16.00 6.51 16.28
C SER A 28 16.35 5.60 15.12
N LEU A 29 15.56 4.54 14.92
CA LEU A 29 15.74 3.63 13.81
C LEU A 29 15.22 4.34 12.55
N ASP A 30 16.06 4.47 11.54
CA ASP A 30 15.65 5.03 10.26
C ASP A 30 15.04 3.93 9.38
N PRO A 31 14.01 4.23 8.57
CA PRO A 31 13.47 3.28 7.61
C PRO A 31 14.55 2.75 6.66
N PRO A 32 14.42 1.51 6.19
CA PRO A 32 15.39 0.95 5.25
C PRO A 32 15.34 1.71 3.92
N ARG A 33 16.48 1.86 3.25
CA ARG A 33 16.64 2.65 2.04
C ARG A 33 16.58 1.75 0.80
N LEU A 34 15.76 2.17 -0.17
CA LEU A 34 15.67 1.53 -1.49
C LEU A 34 16.76 2.08 -2.43
N SER A 35 17.19 1.28 -3.40
CA SER A 35 18.07 1.73 -4.50
C SER A 35 17.40 2.76 -5.39
N ILE A 36 16.06 2.76 -5.41
CA ILE A 36 15.23 3.70 -6.15
C ILE A 36 14.87 4.88 -5.24
N GLN A 37 15.28 6.08 -5.63
CA GLN A 37 15.03 7.33 -4.89
C GLN A 37 13.68 7.97 -5.21
N LYS A 38 12.98 7.48 -6.24
CA LYS A 38 11.69 8.01 -6.69
C LYS A 38 10.54 7.25 -6.03
N ASP A 39 9.44 7.94 -5.76
CA ASP A 39 8.20 7.32 -5.25
C ASP A 39 7.53 6.43 -6.31
N ILE A 40 7.77 6.74 -7.60
CA ILE A 40 7.20 6.03 -8.75
C ILE A 40 8.34 5.57 -9.67
N LEU A 41 8.33 4.28 -9.98
CA LEU A 41 9.18 3.65 -10.98
C LEU A 41 8.31 3.17 -12.15
N THR A 42 8.83 3.30 -13.36
CA THR A 42 8.16 2.83 -14.58
C THR A 42 9.09 1.90 -15.32
N VAL A 43 8.62 0.69 -15.64
CA VAL A 43 9.36 -0.35 -16.37
C VAL A 43 8.50 -0.91 -17.49
N MET A 44 9.12 -1.50 -18.51
CA MET A 44 8.41 -2.15 -19.61
C MET A 44 8.08 -3.61 -19.25
N ALA A 45 6.96 -4.13 -19.74
CA ALA A 45 6.66 -5.56 -19.65
C ALA A 45 7.75 -6.43 -20.31
N ASN A 46 7.92 -7.66 -19.83
CA ASN A 46 8.96 -8.63 -20.24
C ASN A 46 10.40 -8.17 -19.97
N THR A 47 10.60 -7.21 -19.05
CA THR A 47 11.93 -6.84 -18.56
C THR A 47 12.17 -7.43 -17.17
N THR A 48 13.38 -7.25 -16.64
CA THR A 48 13.71 -7.69 -15.28
C THR A 48 13.66 -6.48 -14.34
N LEU A 49 12.86 -6.58 -13.28
CA LEU A 49 12.80 -5.59 -12.21
C LEU A 49 13.77 -6.00 -11.10
N GLN A 50 14.65 -5.08 -10.70
CA GLN A 50 15.57 -5.28 -9.58
C GLN A 50 15.53 -4.10 -8.63
N ILE A 51 15.23 -4.37 -7.35
CA ILE A 51 15.19 -3.35 -6.31
C ILE A 51 16.04 -3.83 -5.14
N THR A 52 17.06 -3.06 -4.79
CA THR A 52 17.90 -3.34 -3.63
C THR A 52 17.38 -2.54 -2.44
N CYS A 53 17.35 -3.17 -1.28
CA CYS A 53 16.99 -2.53 -0.02
C CYS A 53 18.11 -2.73 1.00
N ARG A 54 18.47 -1.66 1.69
CA ARG A 54 19.53 -1.62 2.71
C ARG A 54 18.99 -1.03 4.00
N GLY A 55 19.26 -1.67 5.12
CA GLY A 55 18.79 -1.20 6.42
C GLY A 55 19.78 -1.47 7.53
N GLN A 56 19.29 -1.35 8.77
CA GLN A 56 20.08 -1.56 9.98
C GLN A 56 19.76 -2.88 10.69
N ARG A 57 18.71 -3.59 10.24
CA ARG A 57 18.18 -4.83 10.82
C ARG A 57 17.66 -5.74 9.71
N ASP A 58 17.21 -6.94 10.08
CA ASP A 58 16.67 -7.91 9.13
C ASP A 58 15.49 -7.37 8.33
N LEU A 59 15.58 -7.56 7.01
CA LEU A 59 14.68 -6.98 6.01
C LEU A 59 13.73 -8.03 5.44
N HIS A 60 12.51 -7.60 5.13
CA HIS A 60 11.52 -8.38 4.40
C HIS A 60 10.92 -7.54 3.27
N TRP A 61 10.34 -8.24 2.30
CA TRP A 61 9.73 -7.65 1.11
C TRP A 61 8.25 -8.00 1.03
N LEU A 62 7.45 -7.03 0.62
CA LEU A 62 6.08 -7.21 0.11
C LEU A 62 6.02 -6.64 -1.29
N TRP A 63 5.36 -7.35 -2.19
CA TRP A 63 5.11 -6.95 -3.57
C TRP A 63 3.67 -7.30 -3.98
N PRO A 64 3.18 -6.79 -5.12
CA PRO A 64 1.83 -7.08 -5.61
C PRO A 64 1.61 -8.57 -5.81
N ASN A 65 0.38 -9.05 -5.54
CA ASN A 65 -0.01 -10.44 -5.74
C ASN A 65 0.89 -11.47 -5.03
N ASN A 66 1.09 -11.31 -3.71
CA ASN A 66 1.86 -12.20 -2.80
C ASN A 66 1.33 -13.65 -2.71
N GLN A 67 0.97 -14.26 -3.84
CA GLN A 67 0.69 -15.67 -3.98
C GLN A 67 2.00 -16.40 -4.17
N SER A 68 2.71 -16.53 -3.05
CA SER A 68 3.81 -17.46 -2.85
C SER A 68 5.10 -17.09 -3.59
N SER A 69 6.21 -17.06 -2.84
CA SER A 69 7.59 -17.13 -3.36
C SER A 69 7.88 -18.38 -4.21
N SER A 70 6.86 -19.17 -4.58
CA SER A 70 6.93 -20.30 -5.50
C SER A 70 6.77 -19.92 -6.97
N GLU A 71 6.51 -18.65 -7.31
CA GLU A 71 6.68 -18.21 -8.68
C GLU A 71 8.16 -18.23 -9.04
N LYS A 72 8.57 -19.14 -9.94
CA LYS A 72 9.97 -19.30 -10.40
C LYS A 72 10.63 -18.02 -10.93
N ARG A 73 9.85 -16.95 -11.15
CA ARG A 73 10.29 -15.64 -11.66
C ARG A 73 10.73 -14.67 -10.57
N VAL A 74 10.35 -14.91 -9.30
CA VAL A 74 10.57 -13.99 -8.19
C VAL A 74 11.65 -14.54 -7.26
N GLU A 75 12.70 -13.77 -7.03
CA GLU A 75 13.81 -14.14 -6.16
C GLU A 75 14.13 -13.01 -5.19
N VAL A 76 14.35 -13.36 -3.92
CA VAL A 76 14.86 -12.44 -2.90
C VAL A 76 16.19 -12.97 -2.40
N THR A 77 17.28 -12.25 -2.70
CA THR A 77 18.64 -12.66 -2.37
C THR A 77 19.31 -11.66 -1.44
N ASP A 78 20.23 -12.12 -0.60
CA ASP A 78 21.09 -11.20 0.18
C ASP A 78 22.14 -10.56 -0.73
N CYS A 79 22.53 -9.32 -0.44
CA CYS A 79 23.56 -8.62 -1.21
C CYS A 79 24.97 -9.08 -0.80
N SER A 80 25.91 -9.05 -1.75
CA SER A 80 27.34 -9.34 -1.50
C SER A 80 28.00 -8.33 -0.54
N ASP A 81 27.54 -7.07 -0.58
CA ASP A 81 28.29 -5.91 -0.08
C ASP A 81 27.98 -5.51 1.37
N GLY A 82 27.27 -6.32 2.16
CA GLY A 82 27.08 -6.04 3.57
C GLY A 82 25.89 -6.71 4.26
N PHE A 83 25.88 -6.60 5.60
CA PHE A 83 24.79 -7.04 6.45
C PHE A 83 23.52 -6.23 6.21
N PHE A 84 22.35 -6.85 6.40
CA PHE A 84 21.04 -6.21 6.30
C PHE A 84 20.79 -5.54 4.94
N CYS A 85 21.15 -6.25 3.87
CA CYS A 85 20.88 -5.88 2.49
C CYS A 85 20.21 -7.03 1.76
N LYS A 86 19.02 -6.77 1.18
CA LYS A 86 18.27 -7.73 0.36
C LYS A 86 17.92 -7.13 -0.99
N MET A 87 17.96 -7.95 -2.03
CA MET A 87 17.61 -7.58 -3.39
C MET A 87 16.41 -8.41 -3.84
N LEU A 88 15.35 -7.73 -4.29
CA LEU A 88 14.21 -8.33 -4.96
C LEU A 88 14.47 -8.30 -6.47
N THR A 89 14.42 -9.48 -7.10
CA THR A 89 14.52 -9.66 -8.55
C THR A 89 13.25 -10.32 -9.06
N ILE A 90 12.61 -9.72 -10.07
CA ILE A 90 11.48 -10.31 -10.78
C ILE A 90 11.84 -10.35 -12.26
N SER A 91 12.04 -11.54 -12.81
CA SER A 91 12.26 -11.74 -14.25
C SER A 91 10.95 -11.72 -15.02
N GLU A 92 10.97 -11.17 -16.23
CA GLU A 92 9.82 -11.15 -17.13
C GLU A 92 8.57 -10.54 -16.47
N VAL A 93 8.68 -9.30 -16.01
CA VAL A 93 7.56 -8.62 -15.34
C VAL A 93 6.35 -8.47 -16.27
N ILE A 94 5.16 -8.68 -15.71
CA ILE A 94 3.87 -8.60 -16.40
C ILE A 94 3.02 -7.47 -15.81
N GLY A 95 1.93 -7.11 -16.50
CA GLY A 95 1.01 -6.05 -16.04
C GLY A 95 0.53 -6.25 -14.60
N ASN A 96 0.29 -7.50 -14.17
CA ASN A 96 -0.15 -7.85 -12.81
C ASN A 96 0.91 -7.63 -11.73
N ASP A 97 2.18 -7.42 -12.09
CA ASP A 97 3.24 -7.03 -11.15
C ASP A 97 3.18 -5.52 -10.85
N THR A 98 2.31 -4.74 -11.49
CA THR A 98 2.11 -3.32 -11.18
C THR A 98 1.55 -3.15 -9.76
N GLY A 99 2.19 -2.29 -8.96
CA GLY A 99 1.68 -1.95 -7.63
C GLY A 99 2.75 -1.47 -6.66
N ALA A 100 2.46 -1.57 -5.36
CA ALA A 100 3.34 -1.11 -4.30
C ALA A 100 4.31 -2.21 -3.86
N TYR A 101 5.60 -1.86 -3.81
CA TYR A 101 6.69 -2.69 -3.33
C TYR A 101 7.21 -2.09 -2.02
N LYS A 102 7.08 -2.83 -0.91
CA LYS A 102 7.51 -2.40 0.42
C LYS A 102 8.69 -3.24 0.88
N CYS A 103 9.79 -2.58 1.24
CA CYS A 103 10.84 -3.20 2.04
C CYS A 103 10.73 -2.70 3.48
N PHE A 104 10.76 -3.60 4.46
CA PHE A 104 10.50 -3.25 5.86
C PHE A 104 11.32 -4.11 6.80
N TYR A 105 11.53 -3.62 8.02
CA TYR A 105 12.14 -4.41 9.08
C TYR A 105 11.15 -5.41 9.66
N GLN A 106 11.55 -6.67 9.80
CA GLN A 106 10.68 -7.74 10.27
C GLN A 106 10.09 -7.49 11.67
N ASP A 107 10.85 -6.82 12.53
CA ASP A 107 10.55 -6.62 13.94
C ASP A 107 9.60 -5.44 14.21
N THR A 108 9.64 -4.41 13.36
CA THR A 108 8.98 -3.12 13.60
C THR A 108 7.98 -2.72 12.51
N ASP A 109 7.94 -3.43 11.38
CA ASP A 109 7.17 -3.10 10.16
C ASP A 109 7.44 -1.70 9.56
N MET A 110 8.45 -1.00 10.09
CA MET A 110 8.95 0.25 9.55
C MET A 110 9.65 -0.04 8.22
N GLY A 111 9.24 0.66 7.17
CA GLY A 111 9.65 0.35 5.81
C GLY A 111 9.60 1.52 4.85
N SER A 112 10.17 1.29 3.68
CA SER A 112 10.11 2.19 2.52
C SER A 112 9.30 1.53 1.40
N VAL A 113 8.54 2.36 0.68
CA VAL A 113 7.63 1.90 -0.37
C VAL A 113 7.96 2.60 -1.68
N VAL A 114 7.96 1.85 -2.77
CA VAL A 114 7.98 2.39 -4.15
C VAL A 114 6.81 1.81 -4.92
N TYR A 115 6.13 2.64 -5.70
CA TYR A 115 5.08 2.18 -6.61
C TYR A 115 5.68 1.93 -7.99
N VAL A 116 5.52 0.73 -8.54
CA VAL A 116 6.06 0.34 -9.84
C VAL A 116 4.93 0.18 -10.84
N TYR A 117 5.00 0.90 -11.97
CA TYR A 117 4.17 0.69 -13.15
C TYR A 117 4.89 -0.22 -14.14
N VAL A 118 4.29 -1.36 -14.47
CA VAL A 118 4.78 -2.26 -15.53
C VAL A 118 3.99 -2.00 -16.79
N GLN A 119 4.55 -1.18 -17.69
CA GLN A 119 3.87 -0.75 -18.91
C GLN A 119 3.66 -1.92 -19.87
N ASP A 120 2.42 -2.39 -19.93
CA ASP A 120 1.93 -3.36 -20.91
C ASP A 120 0.80 -2.75 -21.74
N TYR A 121 1.14 -2.28 -22.95
CA TYR A 121 0.15 -1.70 -23.86
C TYR A 121 -0.78 -2.74 -24.50
N ARG A 122 -0.46 -4.04 -24.41
CA ARG A 122 -1.35 -5.12 -24.88
C ARG A 122 -2.44 -5.41 -23.85
N SER A 123 -2.11 -5.27 -22.57
CA SER A 123 -3.03 -5.38 -21.44
C SER A 123 -2.88 -4.17 -20.49
N PRO A 124 -3.50 -3.02 -20.83
CA PRO A 124 -3.30 -1.77 -20.07
C PRO A 124 -3.99 -1.76 -18.70
N PHE A 125 -4.75 -2.80 -18.36
CA PHE A 125 -5.39 -2.99 -17.07
C PHE A 125 -4.78 -4.20 -16.35
N ILE A 126 -4.68 -4.09 -15.03
CA ILE A 126 -4.30 -5.20 -14.16
C ILE A 126 -5.46 -6.20 -14.18
N ALA A 127 -5.20 -7.45 -14.55
CA ALA A 127 -6.23 -8.47 -14.60
C ALA A 127 -6.63 -8.88 -13.17
N SER A 128 -7.93 -8.96 -12.92
CA SER A 128 -8.43 -9.57 -11.69
C SER A 128 -7.96 -11.04 -11.65
N VAL A 129 -7.48 -11.50 -10.49
CA VAL A 129 -6.86 -12.82 -10.33
C VAL A 129 -7.87 -13.98 -10.47
N SER A 130 -9.15 -13.67 -10.60
CA SER A 130 -10.22 -14.64 -10.81
C SER A 130 -10.75 -14.53 -12.24
N ASP A 131 -10.88 -15.67 -12.92
CA ASP A 131 -11.63 -15.79 -14.20
C ASP A 131 -13.13 -15.48 -14.03
N GLN A 132 -13.58 -15.14 -12.82
CA GLN A 132 -14.94 -14.74 -12.50
C GLN A 132 -15.10 -13.22 -12.60
N HIS A 133 -16.26 -12.81 -13.09
CA HIS A 133 -16.65 -11.40 -13.12
C HIS A 133 -16.63 -10.84 -11.69
N GLU A 134 -15.87 -9.75 -11.50
CA GLU A 134 -15.85 -9.05 -10.23
C GLU A 134 -17.19 -8.37 -9.96
N VAL A 135 -17.75 -8.58 -8.77
CA VAL A 135 -19.06 -8.05 -8.38
C VAL A 135 -18.87 -6.75 -7.62
N VAL A 136 -19.43 -5.66 -8.16
CA VAL A 136 -19.45 -4.35 -7.50
C VAL A 136 -20.82 -4.12 -6.86
N TYR A 137 -20.86 -4.06 -5.52
CA TYR A 137 -22.10 -3.76 -4.78
C TYR A 137 -22.35 -2.25 -4.73
N ILE A 138 -23.49 -1.83 -5.28
CA ILE A 138 -23.90 -0.42 -5.30
C ILE A 138 -25.02 -0.23 -4.31
N THR A 139 -24.77 0.53 -3.24
CA THR A 139 -25.83 0.89 -2.29
C THR A 139 -26.75 1.97 -2.87
N GLU A 140 -28.05 1.89 -2.59
CA GLU A 140 -29.08 2.80 -3.11
C GLU A 140 -28.93 4.26 -2.63
N ASN A 141 -28.05 4.55 -1.68
CA ASN A 141 -27.75 5.93 -1.29
C ASN A 141 -27.15 6.69 -2.48
N LYS A 142 -27.98 7.55 -3.09
CA LYS A 142 -27.67 8.34 -4.30
C LYS A 142 -26.53 9.34 -4.12
N ASN A 143 -26.03 9.57 -2.91
CA ASN A 143 -24.92 10.50 -2.66
C ASN A 143 -23.57 9.79 -2.47
N LYS A 144 -23.49 8.47 -2.67
CA LYS A 144 -22.22 7.73 -2.55
C LYS A 144 -21.52 7.58 -3.90
N THR A 145 -20.21 7.72 -3.89
CA THR A 145 -19.35 7.38 -5.02
C THR A 145 -19.01 5.90 -4.97
N VAL A 146 -19.15 5.24 -6.11
CA VAL A 146 -18.74 3.85 -6.33
C VAL A 146 -17.40 3.84 -7.05
N VAL A 147 -16.53 2.92 -6.67
CA VAL A 147 -15.21 2.73 -7.29
C VAL A 147 -15.23 1.38 -7.98
N ILE A 148 -15.00 1.38 -9.28
CA ILE A 148 -14.85 0.17 -10.09
C ILE A 148 -13.35 -0.13 -10.17
N PRO A 149 -12.86 -1.25 -9.63
CA PRO A 149 -11.44 -1.53 -9.40
C PRO A 149 -10.66 -1.93 -10.66
N CYS A 150 -10.90 -1.22 -11.77
CA CYS A 150 -10.15 -1.35 -13.02
C CYS A 150 -8.83 -0.56 -12.94
N LEU A 151 -7.85 -1.16 -12.27
CA LEU A 151 -6.52 -0.59 -12.08
C LEU A 151 -5.72 -0.60 -13.38
N GLY A 152 -4.90 0.44 -13.59
CA GLY A 152 -4.11 0.62 -14.81
C GLY A 152 -2.64 0.24 -14.63
N THR A 153 -2.06 -0.41 -15.63
CA THR A 153 -0.61 -0.68 -15.70
C THR A 153 0.19 0.53 -16.19
N VAL A 154 -0.52 1.52 -16.72
CA VAL A 154 0.00 2.80 -17.22
C VAL A 154 -0.75 3.94 -16.53
N SER A 155 -0.02 4.98 -16.10
CA SER A 155 -0.58 6.06 -15.27
C SER A 155 -1.50 7.01 -16.01
N ASP A 156 -1.30 7.21 -17.31
CA ASP A 156 -1.87 8.27 -18.15
C ASP A 156 -2.79 7.72 -19.27
N LEU A 157 -3.56 6.68 -18.95
CA LEU A 157 -4.50 6.10 -19.92
C LEU A 157 -5.75 6.96 -20.13
N ASN A 158 -6.21 7.02 -21.38
CA ASN A 158 -7.51 7.57 -21.74
C ASN A 158 -8.61 6.52 -21.53
N VAL A 159 -9.11 6.43 -20.30
CA VAL A 159 -10.08 5.41 -19.89
C VAL A 159 -11.53 5.91 -20.00
N SER A 160 -12.43 5.03 -20.42
CA SER A 160 -13.88 5.25 -20.34
C SER A 160 -14.57 4.00 -19.78
N LEU A 161 -15.61 4.18 -18.98
CA LEU A 161 -16.43 3.10 -18.47
C LEU A 161 -17.62 2.84 -19.40
N CYS A 162 -17.79 1.61 -19.86
CA CYS A 162 -18.92 1.18 -20.68
C CYS A 162 -19.89 0.34 -19.84
N ALA A 163 -21.12 0.81 -19.68
CA ALA A 163 -22.22 0.07 -19.06
C ALA A 163 -23.04 -0.65 -20.13
N ARG A 164 -23.59 -1.82 -19.79
CA ARG A 164 -24.59 -2.55 -20.60
C ARG A 164 -25.95 -2.53 -19.92
N TYR A 165 -27.01 -2.60 -20.72
CA TYR A 165 -28.41 -2.61 -20.31
C TYR A 165 -28.84 -1.36 -19.52
N PRO A 166 -29.05 -0.19 -20.15
CA PRO A 166 -28.77 0.13 -21.56
C PRO A 166 -27.29 0.45 -21.79
N GLU A 167 -26.87 0.41 -23.07
CA GLU A 167 -25.52 0.79 -23.47
C GLU A 167 -25.27 2.28 -23.22
N LYS A 168 -24.29 2.57 -22.35
CA LYS A 168 -23.86 3.95 -22.04
C LYS A 168 -22.36 4.00 -21.82
N ARG A 169 -21.75 5.11 -22.23
CA ARG A 169 -20.32 5.38 -22.04
C ARG A 169 -20.15 6.57 -21.09
N PHE A 170 -19.29 6.40 -20.09
CA PHE A 170 -18.90 7.45 -19.16
C PHE A 170 -17.43 7.78 -19.36
N VAL A 171 -17.16 9.07 -19.55
CA VAL A 171 -15.80 9.61 -19.70
C VAL A 171 -15.50 10.43 -18.45
N PRO A 172 -14.31 10.29 -17.84
CA PRO A 172 -13.88 11.13 -16.73
C PRO A 172 -14.00 12.62 -17.09
N ASP A 173 -14.69 13.38 -16.23
CA ASP A 173 -14.91 14.81 -16.40
C ASP A 173 -13.99 15.66 -15.49
N GLY A 174 -13.18 14.98 -14.65
CA GLY A 174 -12.28 15.62 -13.68
C GLY A 174 -13.00 16.19 -12.45
N ASN A 175 -14.31 15.98 -12.32
CA ASN A 175 -15.13 16.48 -11.22
C ASN A 175 -15.91 15.34 -10.54
N ARG A 176 -17.02 14.89 -11.16
CA ARG A 176 -17.88 13.85 -10.59
C ARG A 176 -17.40 12.45 -10.97
N ILE A 177 -16.82 12.34 -12.16
CA ILE A 177 -16.32 11.10 -12.73
C ILE A 177 -14.82 11.25 -12.89
N SER A 178 -14.06 10.37 -12.26
CA SER A 178 -12.61 10.37 -12.35
C SER A 178 -12.09 8.95 -12.49
N TRP A 179 -10.93 8.81 -13.11
CA TRP A 179 -10.21 7.55 -13.15
C TRP A 179 -8.81 7.80 -12.59
N ASP A 180 -8.37 6.91 -11.72
CA ASP A 180 -7.04 6.89 -11.14
C ASP A 180 -6.46 5.49 -11.34
N SER A 181 -5.24 5.40 -11.88
CA SER A 181 -4.63 4.11 -12.22
C SER A 181 -4.40 3.19 -11.01
N LYS A 182 -4.28 3.74 -9.79
CA LYS A 182 -4.05 3.00 -8.55
C LYS A 182 -5.33 2.63 -7.82
N LYS A 183 -6.43 3.34 -8.08
CA LYS A 183 -7.73 3.19 -7.39
C LYS A 183 -8.85 2.65 -8.29
N GLY A 184 -8.85 2.98 -9.57
CA GLY A 184 -9.87 2.63 -10.56
C GLY A 184 -10.81 3.78 -10.92
N PHE A 185 -11.97 3.44 -11.47
CA PHE A 185 -12.95 4.39 -12.00
C PHE A 185 -13.97 4.78 -10.93
N SER A 186 -14.00 6.06 -10.56
CA SER A 186 -14.91 6.63 -9.56
C SER A 186 -16.10 7.28 -10.25
N ILE A 187 -17.32 6.90 -9.85
CA ILE A 187 -18.57 7.40 -10.41
C ILE A 187 -19.68 7.42 -9.35
N PRO A 188 -20.56 8.45 -9.31
CA PRO A 188 -21.67 8.46 -8.38
C PRO A 188 -22.64 7.30 -8.61
N SER A 189 -23.10 6.67 -7.53
CA SER A 189 -23.95 5.47 -7.56
C SER A 189 -25.20 5.65 -8.43
N TYR A 190 -25.88 6.81 -8.31
CA TYR A 190 -27.09 7.11 -9.07
C TYR A 190 -26.90 7.13 -10.60
N MET A 191 -25.66 7.27 -11.08
CA MET A 191 -25.36 7.29 -12.52
C MET A 191 -25.21 5.87 -13.10
N ILE A 192 -24.97 4.86 -12.27
CA ILE A 192 -24.67 3.50 -12.72
C ILE A 192 -25.48 2.40 -12.01
N SER A 193 -26.34 2.76 -11.06
CA SER A 193 -27.14 1.78 -10.27
C SER A 193 -28.12 0.97 -11.11
N TYR A 194 -28.47 1.43 -12.32
CA TYR A 194 -29.32 0.68 -13.25
C TYR A 194 -28.52 -0.32 -14.09
N ALA A 195 -27.19 -0.18 -14.18
CA ALA A 195 -26.38 -0.94 -15.12
C ALA A 195 -26.28 -2.41 -14.70
N GLY A 196 -26.35 -3.33 -15.67
CA GLY A 196 -26.24 -4.76 -15.42
C GLY A 196 -27.46 -5.40 -14.74
N VAL A 197 -28.52 -4.63 -14.47
CA VAL A 197 -29.83 -5.16 -14.04
C VAL A 197 -30.58 -5.55 -15.32
N VAL A 198 -30.67 -6.85 -15.59
CA VAL A 198 -31.45 -7.43 -16.70
C VAL A 198 -32.83 -7.82 -16.20
#